data_AF-A0A366W310-F1
#
_entry.id   AF-A0A366W310-F1
#
_cell.length_a   1.000
_cell.length_b   1.000
_cell.length_c   1.000
_cell.angle_alpha   90.00
_cell.angle_beta   90.00
_cell.angle_gamma   90.00
#
_symmetry.space_group_name_H-M   'P 1'
#
loop_
_entity.id
_entity.type
_entity.pdbx_description
1 polymer ?
#
loop_
_entity_poly.entity_id
_entity_poly.type
_entity_poly.pdbx_seq_one_letter_code
_entity_poly.pdbx_strand_id
1 'polypeptide(L)' 'MADLFDSNRNYVLGDPELELIGDREKLAQWRHKNMGPAYYKLGRKVIYRGCDLNAWAEASRIDPAVEGPN' A
#
# COMPACT_ATOMS: atom_id res chain seq x y z
N MET A 1 8.42 3.25 -14.32
CA MET A 1 7.63 4.01 -13.34
C MET A 1 8.52 4.24 -12.12
N ALA A 2 8.42 5.39 -11.44
CA ALA A 2 9.14 5.55 -10.17
C ALA A 2 8.37 4.79 -9.08
N ASP A 3 9.07 3.93 -8.35
CA ASP A 3 8.51 3.22 -7.20
C ASP A 3 8.10 4.22 -6.11
N LEU A 4 6.92 4.02 -5.49
CA LEU A 4 6.45 4.85 -4.38
C LEU A 4 7.16 4.52 -3.07
N PHE A 5 7.66 3.28 -2.95
CA PHE A 5 8.35 2.74 -1.78
C PHE A 5 9.69 2.11 -2.18
N ASP A 6 10.65 2.04 -1.26
CA ASP A 6 11.89 1.31 -1.50
C ASP A 6 11.62 -0.19 -1.54
N SER A 7 11.82 -0.82 -2.70
CA SER A 7 11.48 -2.22 -2.95
C SER A 7 12.18 -3.24 -2.04
N ASN A 8 13.33 -2.88 -1.45
CA ASN A 8 14.12 -3.74 -0.57
C ASN A 8 13.89 -3.47 0.91
N ARG A 9 13.15 -2.42 1.26
CA ARG A 9 12.80 -2.08 2.64
C ARG A 9 11.53 -2.80 3.10
N ASN A 10 11.49 -3.06 4.40
CA ASN A 10 10.30 -3.48 5.12
C ASN A 10 9.77 -2.32 5.96
N TYR A 11 8.46 -2.15 5.97
CA TYR A 11 7.74 -1.09 6.65
C TYR A 11 6.84 -1.67 7.74
N VAL A 12 6.80 -1.03 8.89
CA VAL A 12 5.95 -1.38 10.04
C VAL A 12 4.95 -0.27 10.31
N LEU A 13 3.89 -0.62 11.03
CA LEU A 13 2.89 0.38 11.44
C LEU A 13 3.56 1.51 12.24
N GLY A 14 3.49 2.73 11.72
CA GLY A 14 4.12 3.92 12.32
C GLY A 14 5.31 4.46 11.52
N ASP A 15 5.79 3.74 10.49
CA ASP A 15 6.68 4.35 9.50
C ASP A 15 5.93 5.49 8.79
N PRO A 16 6.50 6.70 8.70
CA PRO A 16 5.84 7.86 8.11
C PRO A 16 5.53 7.65 6.63
N GLU A 17 6.33 6.83 5.93
CA GLU A 17 6.08 6.53 4.52
C GLU A 17 4.75 5.77 4.30
N LEU A 18 4.27 4.99 5.27
CA LEU A 18 2.97 4.31 5.14
C LEU A 18 1.79 5.28 5.21
N GLU A 19 1.98 6.49 5.75
CA GLU A 19 0.93 7.51 5.80
C GLU A 19 0.47 7.92 4.39
N LEU A 20 1.30 7.69 3.37
CA LEU A 20 0.94 7.90 1.96
C LEU A 20 -0.30 7.10 1.53
N ILE A 21 -0.46 5.87 2.02
CA ILE A 21 -1.57 4.99 1.65
C ILE A 21 -2.68 4.98 2.70
N GLY A 22 -2.33 5.29 3.96
CA GLY A 22 -3.29 5.49 5.03
C GLY A 22 -2.65 5.50 6.41
N ASP A 23 -3.32 6.17 7.33
CA ASP A 23 -3.05 6.11 8.75
C ASP A 23 -3.28 4.70 9.34
N ARG A 24 -2.83 4.52 10.58
CA ARG A 24 -2.84 3.23 11.26
C ARG A 24 -4.23 2.62 11.38
N GLU A 25 -5.26 3.43 11.57
CA GLU A 25 -6.65 2.97 11.70
C GLU A 25 -7.19 2.50 10.36
N LYS A 26 -6.98 3.27 9.29
CA LYS A 26 -7.33 2.88 7.92
C LYS A 26 -6.66 1.56 7.53
N LEU A 27 -5.37 1.40 7.80
CA LEU A 27 -4.64 0.15 7.54
C LEU A 27 -5.16 -1.02 8.39
N ALA A 28 -5.62 -0.77 9.62
CA ALA A 28 -6.28 -1.80 10.43
C ALA A 28 -7.63 -2.24 9.81
N GLN A 29 -8.44 -1.29 9.36
CA GLN A 29 -9.71 -1.58 8.69
C GLN A 29 -9.53 -2.37 7.40
N TRP A 30 -8.55 -2.00 6.58
CA TRP A 30 -8.23 -2.72 5.34
C TRP A 30 -7.89 -4.19 5.60
N ARG A 31 -7.00 -4.46 6.56
CA ARG A 31 -6.66 -5.85 6.94
C ARG A 31 -7.86 -6.62 7.47
N HIS A 32 -8.74 -5.99 8.25
CA HIS A 32 -9.97 -6.62 8.71
C HIS A 32 -10.93 -6.96 7.57
N LYS A 33 -10.92 -6.16 6.49
CA LYS A 33 -11.74 -6.35 5.29
C LYS A 33 -11.05 -7.18 4.20
N ASN A 34 -9.86 -7.74 4.45
CA ASN A 34 -9.00 -8.40 3.45
C ASN A 34 -8.77 -7.52 2.20
N MET A 35 -8.54 -6.23 2.42
CA MET A 35 -8.24 -5.22 1.40
C MET A 35 -6.83 -4.65 1.59
N GLY A 36 -6.31 -4.02 0.53
CA GLY A 36 -5.05 -3.29 0.56
C GLY A 36 -3.82 -4.12 0.18
N PRO A 37 -2.61 -3.59 0.42
CA PRO A 37 -1.37 -4.25 0.06
C PRO A 37 -1.12 -5.51 0.89
N ALA A 38 -0.38 -6.46 0.31
CA ALA A 38 0.00 -7.68 0.99
C ALA A 38 0.89 -7.38 2.21
N TYR A 39 0.73 -8.17 3.27
CA TYR A 39 1.45 -7.98 4.52
C TYR A 39 1.80 -9.31 5.18
N TYR A 40 2.87 -9.30 5.96
CA TYR A 40 3.19 -10.38 6.88
C TYR A 40 2.60 -10.09 8.25
N LYS A 41 2.02 -11.11 8.89
CA LYS A 41 1.63 -11.08 10.30
C LYS A 41 2.57 -11.97 11.10
N LEU A 42 3.56 -11.36 11.75
CA LEU A 42 4.53 -12.04 12.59
C LEU A 42 4.21 -11.76 14.05
N GLY A 43 3.41 -12.65 14.65
CA GLY A 43 2.87 -12.46 16.00
C GLY A 43 1.98 -11.21 16.08
N ARG A 44 2.39 -10.23 16.89
CA ARG A 44 1.69 -8.94 17.03
C ARG A 44 2.17 -7.88 16.04
N LYS A 45 3.24 -8.14 15.27
CA LYS A 45 3.79 -7.21 14.30
C LYS A 45 3.16 -7.43 12.93
N VAL A 46 2.87 -6.33 12.25
CA VAL A 46 2.51 -6.34 10.82
C VAL A 46 3.57 -5.58 10.05
N ILE A 47 4.03 -6.22 8.98
CA ILE A 47 5.11 -5.74 8.12
C ILE A 47 4.61 -5.73 6.69
N TYR A 48 4.86 -4.63 5.99
CA TYR A 48 4.69 -4.50 4.54
C TYR A 48 6.07 -4.53 3.88
N ARG A 49 6.22 -5.25 2.78
CA ARG A 49 7.45 -5.21 1.98
C ARG A 49 7.27 -4.15 0.89
N GLY A 50 8.31 -3.34 0.63
CA GLY A 50 8.23 -2.27 -0.36
C GLY A 50 7.80 -2.75 -1.75
N CYS A 51 8.32 -3.90 -2.20
CA CYS A 51 7.91 -4.45 -3.50
C CYS A 51 6.41 -4.80 -3.56
N ASP A 52 5.83 -5.27 -2.46
CA ASP A 52 4.41 -5.62 -2.38
C ASP A 52 3.54 -4.35 -2.33
N LEU A 53 4.02 -3.29 -1.67
CA LEU A 53 3.38 -1.98 -1.66
C LEU A 53 3.35 -1.36 -3.07
N ASN A 54 4.48 -1.40 -3.77
CA ASN A 54 4.57 -0.90 -5.16
C ASN A 54 3.68 -1.71 -6.10
N ALA A 55 3.72 -3.05 -6.00
CA ALA A 55 2.88 -3.92 -6.81
C ALA A 55 1.39 -3.66 -6.58
N TRP A 56 0.98 -3.47 -5.33
CA TRP A 56 -0.39 -3.10 -5.00
C TRP A 56 -0.78 -1.71 -5.53
N ALA A 57 0.12 -0.72 -5.42
CA ALA A 57 -0.12 0.63 -5.89
C ALA A 57 -0.31 0.67 -7.41
N GLU A 58 0.56 -0.02 -8.16
CA GLU A 58 0.44 -0.15 -9.62
C GLU A 58 -0.85 -0.88 -10.01
N ALA A 59 -1.23 -1.96 -9.30
CA ALA A 59 -2.48 -2.67 -9.57
C ALA A 59 -3.74 -1.87 -9.20
N SER A 60 -3.62 -0.91 -8.28
CA SER A 60 -4.71 -0.03 -7.84
C SER A 60 -4.74 1.31 -8.59
N ARG A 61 -3.81 1.52 -9.53
CA ARG A 61 -3.71 2.75 -10.30
C ARG A 61 -4.95 2.89 -11.21
N ILE A 62 -5.57 4.06 -11.15
CA ILE A 62 -6.64 4.45 -12.07
C ILE A 62 -6.01 5.39 -13.08
N ASP A 63 -5.90 4.94 -14.33
CA ASP A 63 -5.57 5.83 -15.44
C ASP A 63 -6.85 6.57 -15.83
N PRO A 64 -6.95 7.89 -15.62
CA PRO A 64 -8.09 8.64 -16.13
C PRO A 64 -8.04 8.50 -17.65
N ALA A 65 -9.01 7.79 -18.22
CA ALA A 65 -9.22 7.84 -19.65
C ALA A 65 -9.39 9.32 -20.00
N VAL A 66 -8.67 9.79 -21.02
CA VAL A 66 -9.04 11.03 -21.71
C VAL A 66 -10.48 10.81 -22.16
N GLU A 67 -11.44 11.35 -21.40
CA GLU A 67 -12.79 11.56 -21.89
C GLU A 67 -12.65 12.55 -23.05
N GLY A 68 -12.48 12.00 -24.26
CA GLY A 68 -12.63 12.73 -25.49
C GLY A 68 -14.07 13.27 -25.58
N PRO A 69 -14.28 14.42 -26.23
CA PRO A 69 -15.56 15.09 -26.25
C PRO A 69 -16.56 14.27 -27.07
N ASN A 70 -17.80 14.15 -26.58
CA ASN A 70 -18.96 13.91 -27.42
C ASN A 70 -20.15 14.71 -26.89
#